data_AF-A0A4V5NYG8-F1
#
_entry.id   AF-A0A4V5NYG8-F1
#
_cell.length_a   1.000
_cell.length_b   1.000
_cell.length_c   1.000
_cell.angle_alpha   90.00
_cell.angle_beta   90.00
_cell.angle_gamma   90.00
#
_symmetry.space_group_name_H-M   'P 1'
#
loop_
_entity.id
_entity.type
_entity.pdbx_description
1 polymer ?
#
loop_
_entity_poly.entity_id
_entity_poly.type
_entity_poly.pdbx_seq_one_letter_code
_entity_poly.pdbx_strand_id
1 'polypeptide(L)'
;MKLKKLYIILALAIASTTLQAQDSVRYTGKTLVNADYHHGQLTPVVGVHSIQTFRANREYPALAENFGWTYNHAPMIAYWNDKFYVEYLSDKLGESIPPGQTFLQSSADGYTWTKPDVIFPIYRITDGTTKEGRTDVAKDLDAVMHQRMGFYISTKNVFLVLGFYAISFDAKDDPNDGNGIGRVVREIQPDGKYGPIYFIHYNPKWSEKNTLYPHYTRSKNKAFVEACKELLANKLMTQQWNEEADRKDPLITLQKQYKAFNYYHLNDGRVVGFWKNALTAISTDEGKTWPENAHRAPGFVNSNAKFWGQKTADGNYATVYNPSEYRWPLAVSTSKNGLDYNNLLLVNGEVAPMRYGGNYKSYGPQYVRGIIEGNGKPKDGKMWLTYSMNKEDIWVSSVTLPVTEVVNEPVNDDFAKLPDATALSMWNIYSPLWAPVKLENKTLVLKDKDPFDYAKAERVFPSSNKVITEFSITPKQNNFGLMEIELQDVRGMATVRLTFDSTGTLSAKAGARYKNFMTYKAGEQYNIKIKLDAFTRFYTITVNGKDVLTSLAFQPVAEVSRIVFRTGEVRRFPHVDTPADQTYDLPNAGESEKNEAIYSIQYLKTSKW
;
A
#
# COMPACT_ATOMS: atom_id res chain seq x y z
N MET A 1 59.38 -20.52 35.69
CA MET A 1 58.00 -20.96 35.31
C MET A 1 56.92 -19.85 35.38
N LYS A 2 57.26 -18.59 35.67
CA LYS A 2 56.26 -17.49 35.80
C LYS A 2 56.14 -16.56 34.57
N LEU A 3 57.15 -16.45 33.71
CA LEU A 3 57.05 -15.60 32.50
C LEU A 3 56.26 -16.22 31.34
N LYS A 4 56.32 -17.55 31.13
CA LYS A 4 55.62 -18.22 30.01
C LYS A 4 54.08 -18.19 30.12
N LYS A 5 53.53 -18.08 31.34
CA LYS A 5 52.06 -17.98 31.54
C LYS A 5 51.52 -16.58 31.23
N LEU A 6 52.34 -15.53 31.35
CA LEU A 6 51.90 -14.16 31.09
C LEU A 6 51.75 -13.87 29.58
N TYR A 7 52.63 -14.46 28.74
CA TYR A 7 52.53 -14.34 27.28
C TYR A 7 51.33 -15.09 26.68
N ILE A 8 50.91 -16.20 27.29
CA ILE A 8 49.74 -16.95 26.82
C ILE A 8 48.44 -16.20 27.15
N ILE A 9 48.36 -15.54 28.31
CA ILE A 9 47.20 -14.71 28.69
C ILE A 9 47.14 -13.42 27.84
N LEU A 10 48.29 -12.82 27.51
CA LEU A 10 48.34 -11.65 26.63
C LEU A 10 47.99 -12.00 25.17
N ALA A 11 48.38 -13.19 24.69
CA ALA A 11 47.98 -13.70 23.37
C ALA A 11 46.49 -14.06 23.28
N LEU A 12 45.89 -14.56 24.38
CA LEU A 12 44.43 -14.78 24.47
C LEU A 12 43.63 -13.48 24.64
N ALA A 13 44.21 -12.42 25.22
CA ALA A 13 43.58 -11.11 25.29
C ALA A 13 43.62 -10.34 23.96
N ILE A 14 44.65 -10.57 23.13
CA ILE A 14 44.77 -9.99 21.78
C ILE A 14 43.95 -10.81 20.74
N ALA A 15 43.56 -12.04 21.08
CA ALA A 15 42.55 -12.81 20.35
C ALA A 15 41.11 -12.49 20.79
N SER A 16 40.88 -11.29 21.34
CA SER A 16 39.57 -10.65 21.30
C SER A 16 39.28 -10.38 19.83
N THR A 17 38.81 -11.39 19.11
CA THR A 17 38.14 -11.17 17.84
C THR A 17 37.06 -10.15 18.14
N THR A 18 37.25 -8.93 17.65
CA THR A 18 36.12 -8.07 17.35
C THR A 18 35.28 -8.90 16.40
N LEU A 19 34.32 -9.65 16.93
CA LEU A 19 33.13 -10.03 16.21
C LEU A 19 32.58 -8.70 15.73
N GLN A 20 33.00 -8.27 14.53
CA GLN A 20 32.32 -7.22 13.83
C GLN A 20 30.93 -7.79 13.62
N ALA A 21 29.99 -7.35 14.46
CA ALA A 21 28.58 -7.59 14.22
C ALA A 21 28.35 -7.23 12.75
N GLN A 22 27.77 -8.16 12.00
CA GLN A 22 27.44 -7.91 10.60
C GLN A 22 26.65 -6.62 10.55
N ASP A 23 27.14 -5.65 9.76
CA ASP A 23 26.44 -4.40 9.55
C ASP A 23 25.01 -4.72 9.10
N SER A 24 24.02 -4.16 9.79
CA SER A 24 22.62 -4.53 9.63
C SER A 24 21.76 -3.30 9.40
N VAL A 25 20.65 -3.50 8.69
CA VAL A 25 19.60 -2.49 8.60
C VAL A 25 19.05 -2.20 9.99
N ARG A 26 18.82 -0.94 10.28
CA ARG A 26 18.36 -0.44 11.58
C ARG A 26 17.61 0.87 11.44
N TYR A 27 16.62 1.06 12.31
CA TYR A 27 15.94 2.32 12.49
C TYR A 27 16.53 3.02 13.73
N THR A 28 17.05 4.22 13.51
CA THR A 28 17.68 5.08 14.52
C THR A 28 16.88 6.36 14.77
N GLY A 29 15.78 6.54 14.04
CA GLY A 29 14.84 7.63 14.27
C GLY A 29 14.12 7.48 15.61
N LYS A 30 13.48 8.57 16.06
CA LYS A 30 12.74 8.60 17.33
C LYS A 30 11.22 8.67 17.15
N THR A 31 10.76 8.82 15.91
CA THR A 31 9.33 8.87 15.60
C THR A 31 8.72 7.48 15.77
N LEU A 32 7.62 7.40 16.50
CA LEU A 32 6.84 6.19 16.75
C LEU A 32 5.38 6.48 16.42
N VAL A 33 4.63 5.44 16.08
CA VAL A 33 3.19 5.60 15.84
C VAL A 33 2.38 5.47 17.12
N ASN A 34 1.25 6.17 17.15
CA ASN A 34 0.17 5.91 18.08
C ASN A 34 -0.93 5.09 17.39
N ALA A 35 -1.10 3.82 17.79
CA ALA A 35 -2.02 2.89 17.16
C ALA A 35 -3.51 3.26 17.32
N ASP A 36 -3.86 4.12 18.28
CA ASP A 36 -5.23 4.65 18.45
C ASP A 36 -5.69 5.54 17.27
N TYR A 37 -4.75 5.96 16.42
CA TYR A 37 -5.01 6.76 15.24
C TYR A 37 -4.65 5.97 14.00
N HIS A 38 -5.56 5.88 13.02
CA HIS A 38 -5.30 5.18 11.75
C HIS A 38 -4.05 5.71 11.04
N HIS A 39 -3.82 7.02 11.08
CA HIS A 39 -2.65 7.69 10.54
C HIS A 39 -1.41 7.65 11.46
N GLY A 40 -1.48 6.97 12.60
CA GLY A 40 -0.37 6.78 13.54
C GLY A 40 0.16 8.06 14.18
N GLN A 41 -0.53 9.19 14.04
CA GLN A 41 0.00 10.54 14.32
C GLN A 41 1.28 10.90 13.57
N LEU A 42 1.52 10.25 12.43
CA LEU A 42 2.64 10.52 11.54
C LEU A 42 2.38 11.74 10.65
N THR A 43 3.46 12.45 10.33
CA THR A 43 3.46 13.51 9.32
C THR A 43 3.48 12.90 7.92
N PRO A 44 2.63 13.34 6.98
CA PRO A 44 2.59 12.82 5.62
C PRO A 44 3.80 13.24 4.81
N VAL A 45 4.24 12.32 3.96
CA VAL A 45 5.11 12.68 2.84
C VAL A 45 4.33 13.59 1.90
N VAL A 46 4.91 14.70 1.49
CA VAL A 46 4.27 15.67 0.60
C VAL A 46 4.03 15.06 -0.79
N GLY A 47 2.81 15.17 -1.32
CA GLY A 47 2.51 14.80 -2.71
C GLY A 47 2.22 13.31 -2.93
N VAL A 48 1.88 12.56 -1.87
CA VAL A 48 1.48 11.16 -2.01
C VAL A 48 0.08 11.07 -2.59
N HIS A 49 -0.08 10.27 -3.65
CA HIS A 49 -1.39 9.94 -4.21
C HIS A 49 -1.69 8.47 -4.00
N SER A 50 -2.69 8.17 -3.16
CA SER A 50 -3.27 6.84 -2.95
C SER A 50 -4.52 6.67 -3.82
N ILE A 51 -4.45 5.74 -4.78
CA ILE A 51 -5.50 5.48 -5.78
C ILE A 51 -6.02 4.06 -5.60
N GLN A 52 -7.33 3.91 -5.44
CA GLN A 52 -7.97 2.58 -5.45
C GLN A 52 -8.03 2.09 -6.89
N THR A 53 -7.50 0.91 -7.17
CA THR A 53 -7.51 0.31 -8.52
C THR A 53 -8.63 -0.70 -8.67
N PHE A 54 -9.07 -1.27 -7.55
CA PHE A 54 -10.13 -2.26 -7.49
C PHE A 54 -10.94 -2.09 -6.20
N ARG A 55 -12.27 -2.07 -6.34
CA ARG A 55 -13.24 -2.03 -5.24
C ARG A 55 -14.11 -3.30 -5.30
N ALA A 56 -14.03 -4.15 -4.30
CA ALA A 56 -14.84 -5.38 -4.24
C ALA A 56 -16.33 -5.05 -4.16
N ASN A 57 -17.15 -5.79 -4.91
CA ASN A 57 -18.60 -5.70 -4.87
C ASN A 57 -19.25 -7.06 -5.19
N ARG A 58 -19.84 -7.70 -4.19
CA ARG A 58 -20.47 -9.03 -4.34
C ARG A 58 -21.85 -8.95 -4.98
N GLU A 59 -22.63 -7.94 -4.62
CA GLU A 59 -24.01 -7.74 -5.06
C GLU A 59 -24.07 -7.27 -6.52
N TYR A 60 -23.09 -6.47 -6.95
CA TYR A 60 -22.98 -5.91 -8.29
C TYR A 60 -21.62 -6.23 -8.94
N PRO A 61 -21.35 -7.51 -9.26
CA PRO A 61 -20.04 -7.94 -9.76
C PRO A 61 -19.65 -7.27 -11.08
N ALA A 62 -20.62 -6.85 -11.90
CA ALA A 62 -20.37 -6.10 -13.13
C ALA A 62 -19.62 -4.78 -12.91
N LEU A 63 -19.80 -4.15 -11.74
CA LEU A 63 -19.12 -2.91 -11.34
C LEU A 63 -17.70 -3.14 -10.81
N ALA A 64 -17.31 -4.39 -10.62
CA ALA A 64 -15.99 -4.81 -10.16
C ALA A 64 -15.33 -5.73 -11.23
N GLU A 65 -15.02 -6.98 -10.90
CA GLU A 65 -14.30 -7.96 -11.74
C GLU A 65 -15.21 -8.97 -12.46
N ASN A 66 -16.53 -8.87 -12.33
CA ASN A 66 -17.57 -9.79 -12.82
C ASN A 66 -17.73 -11.12 -12.07
N PHE A 67 -17.01 -11.35 -10.97
CA PHE A 67 -17.10 -12.60 -10.22
C PHE A 67 -17.77 -12.45 -8.84
N GLY A 68 -17.78 -11.24 -8.27
CA GLY A 68 -18.34 -10.94 -6.96
C GLY A 68 -17.41 -11.37 -5.82
N TRP A 69 -16.11 -11.43 -6.08
CA TRP A 69 -15.11 -11.94 -5.15
C TRP A 69 -14.65 -10.84 -4.21
N THR A 70 -14.60 -11.18 -2.92
CA THR A 70 -14.48 -10.19 -1.83
C THR A 70 -13.26 -10.40 -0.94
N TYR A 71 -12.46 -11.43 -1.24
CA TYR A 71 -11.10 -11.55 -0.75
C TYR A 71 -10.13 -11.28 -1.89
N ASN A 72 -9.40 -10.18 -1.80
CA ASN A 72 -8.44 -9.74 -2.83
C ASN A 72 -7.17 -9.26 -2.13
N HIS A 73 -6.04 -9.93 -2.38
CA HIS A 73 -4.87 -9.75 -1.53
C HIS A 73 -3.54 -10.01 -2.24
N ALA A 74 -2.46 -9.81 -1.47
CA ALA A 74 -1.07 -10.02 -1.86
C ALA A 74 -0.70 -9.43 -3.24
N PRO A 75 -0.96 -8.13 -3.49
CA PRO A 75 -0.67 -7.56 -4.79
C PRO A 75 0.84 -7.48 -5.06
N MET A 76 1.19 -7.53 -6.34
CA MET A 76 2.52 -7.39 -6.93
C MET A 76 2.47 -6.29 -7.99
N ILE A 77 3.57 -5.57 -8.20
CA ILE A 77 3.64 -4.50 -9.19
C ILE A 77 4.92 -4.59 -10.03
N ALA A 78 4.81 -4.32 -11.33
CA ALA A 78 5.91 -4.17 -12.28
C ALA A 78 5.65 -3.00 -13.23
N TYR A 79 6.71 -2.53 -13.90
CA TYR A 79 6.61 -1.53 -14.96
C TYR A 79 7.27 -2.06 -16.23
N TRP A 80 6.50 -2.22 -17.31
CA TRP A 80 7.01 -2.76 -18.55
C TRP A 80 6.32 -2.12 -19.74
N ASN A 81 7.08 -1.87 -20.80
CA ASN A 81 6.59 -1.27 -22.04
C ASN A 81 5.67 -0.05 -21.79
N ASP A 82 6.17 0.87 -20.98
CA ASP A 82 5.51 2.12 -20.59
C ASP A 82 4.18 1.98 -19.83
N LYS A 83 3.97 0.83 -19.17
CA LYS A 83 2.77 0.55 -18.38
C LYS A 83 3.11 -0.05 -17.03
N PHE A 84 2.32 0.31 -16.03
CA PHE A 84 2.22 -0.41 -14.77
C PHE A 84 1.37 -1.67 -14.96
N TYR A 85 1.75 -2.72 -14.25
CA TYR A 85 1.01 -3.97 -14.14
C TYR A 85 0.87 -4.31 -12.66
N VAL A 86 -0.37 -4.56 -12.21
CA VAL A 86 -0.67 -5.01 -10.85
C VAL A 86 -1.34 -6.37 -10.93
N GLU A 87 -0.68 -7.37 -10.34
CA GLU A 87 -1.23 -8.72 -10.15
C GLU A 87 -1.70 -8.85 -8.71
N TYR A 88 -2.83 -9.51 -8.46
CA TYR A 88 -3.25 -9.91 -7.12
C TYR A 88 -4.00 -11.23 -7.13
N LEU A 89 -3.87 -12.00 -6.05
CA LEU A 89 -4.65 -13.22 -5.85
C LEU A 89 -6.01 -12.86 -5.27
N SER A 90 -7.00 -13.70 -5.56
CA SER A 90 -8.37 -13.52 -5.12
C SER A 90 -8.99 -14.89 -4.85
N ASP A 91 -9.83 -14.94 -3.82
CA ASP A 91 -10.67 -16.06 -3.44
C ASP A 91 -12.10 -15.52 -3.29
N LYS A 92 -13.11 -16.40 -3.41
CA LYS A 92 -14.51 -15.96 -3.44
C LYS A 92 -14.91 -15.10 -2.23
N LEU A 93 -14.56 -15.52 -1.02
CA LEU A 93 -15.05 -14.93 0.23
C LEU A 93 -13.94 -14.58 1.24
N GLY A 94 -13.02 -15.50 1.49
CA GLY A 94 -12.01 -15.38 2.54
C GLY A 94 -10.74 -16.16 2.19
N GLU A 95 -9.67 -15.89 2.93
CA GLU A 95 -8.35 -16.46 2.67
C GLU A 95 -8.36 -17.99 2.70
N SER A 96 -7.74 -18.60 1.70
CA SER A 96 -7.55 -20.06 1.60
C SER A 96 -8.85 -20.85 1.48
N ILE A 97 -9.93 -20.19 1.06
CA ILE A 97 -11.22 -20.83 0.78
C ILE A 97 -11.43 -20.88 -0.74
N PRO A 98 -11.39 -22.06 -1.37
CA PRO A 98 -11.55 -22.18 -2.81
C PRO A 98 -12.96 -21.76 -3.29
N PRO A 99 -13.10 -21.41 -4.58
CA PRO A 99 -12.05 -21.37 -5.59
C PRO A 99 -11.16 -20.12 -5.48
N GLY A 100 -9.88 -20.27 -5.85
CA GLY A 100 -8.94 -19.17 -5.98
C GLY A 100 -8.45 -18.97 -7.42
N GLN A 101 -8.14 -17.72 -7.76
CA GLN A 101 -7.58 -17.33 -9.06
C GLN A 101 -6.72 -16.07 -8.91
N THR A 102 -5.99 -15.69 -9.95
CA THR A 102 -5.17 -14.48 -9.96
C THR A 102 -5.65 -13.52 -11.03
N PHE A 103 -5.76 -12.25 -10.66
CA PHE A 103 -6.14 -11.15 -11.53
C PHE A 103 -4.94 -10.28 -11.91
N LEU A 104 -5.08 -9.57 -13.03
CA LEU A 104 -4.13 -8.58 -13.52
C LEU A 104 -4.87 -7.29 -13.93
N GLN A 105 -4.32 -6.15 -13.54
CA GLN A 105 -4.69 -4.84 -14.06
C GLN A 105 -3.46 -4.19 -14.70
N SER A 106 -3.68 -3.28 -15.65
CA SER A 106 -2.63 -2.44 -16.20
C SER A 106 -3.03 -0.97 -16.26
N SER A 107 -2.04 -0.08 -16.29
CA SER A 107 -2.24 1.36 -16.37
C SER A 107 -1.07 2.04 -17.08
N ALA A 108 -1.34 3.02 -17.93
CA ALA A 108 -0.30 3.82 -18.57
C ALA A 108 0.25 4.94 -17.65
N ASP A 109 -0.58 5.41 -16.70
CA ASP A 109 -0.31 6.60 -15.88
C ASP A 109 -0.26 6.30 -14.38
N GLY A 110 -0.73 5.13 -13.95
CA GLY A 110 -0.88 4.73 -12.55
C GLY A 110 -2.15 5.27 -11.86
N TYR A 111 -3.03 5.96 -12.59
CA TYR A 111 -4.28 6.57 -12.10
C TYR A 111 -5.51 5.95 -12.76
N THR A 112 -5.42 5.63 -14.04
CA THR A 112 -6.48 4.99 -14.82
C THR A 112 -6.12 3.54 -15.07
N TRP A 113 -6.85 2.63 -14.45
CA TRP A 113 -6.56 1.20 -14.48
C TRP A 113 -7.58 0.44 -15.33
N THR A 114 -7.12 -0.57 -16.06
CA THR A 114 -8.02 -1.51 -16.72
C THR A 114 -8.85 -2.27 -15.70
N LYS A 115 -10.01 -2.76 -16.12
CA LYS A 115 -10.75 -3.76 -15.37
C LYS A 115 -9.85 -4.98 -15.11
N PRO A 116 -9.97 -5.67 -13.96
CA PRO A 116 -9.18 -6.87 -13.71
C PRO A 116 -9.48 -7.97 -14.72
N ASP A 117 -8.43 -8.52 -15.32
CA ASP A 117 -8.48 -9.69 -16.19
C ASP A 117 -7.93 -10.92 -15.45
N VAL A 118 -8.52 -12.09 -15.68
CA VAL A 118 -8.02 -13.35 -15.11
C VAL A 118 -6.71 -13.73 -15.80
N ILE A 119 -5.58 -13.64 -15.09
CA ILE A 119 -4.26 -14.01 -15.62
C ILE A 119 -3.96 -15.49 -15.40
N PHE A 120 -4.39 -16.03 -14.25
CA PHE A 120 -4.38 -17.46 -13.93
C PHE A 120 -5.76 -17.87 -13.42
N PRO A 121 -6.47 -18.79 -14.12
CA PRO A 121 -7.84 -19.16 -13.80
C PRO A 121 -7.91 -20.18 -12.66
N ILE A 122 -9.14 -20.50 -12.25
CA ILE A 122 -9.44 -21.59 -11.32
C ILE A 122 -8.84 -22.92 -11.85
N TYR A 123 -8.21 -23.67 -10.96
CA TYR A 123 -7.62 -24.98 -11.26
C TYR A 123 -8.33 -26.07 -10.47
N ARG A 124 -9.00 -27.00 -11.17
CA ARG A 124 -9.66 -28.17 -10.56
C ARG A 124 -8.60 -29.20 -10.16
N ILE A 125 -8.55 -29.55 -8.88
CA ILE A 125 -7.69 -30.60 -8.36
C ILE A 125 -8.28 -31.96 -8.79
N THR A 126 -7.42 -32.88 -9.21
CA THR A 126 -7.84 -34.23 -9.58
C THR A 126 -8.44 -34.96 -8.38
N ASP A 127 -9.64 -35.51 -8.55
CA ASP A 127 -10.28 -36.33 -7.53
C ASP A 127 -9.37 -37.48 -7.08
N GLY A 128 -9.36 -37.76 -5.78
CA GLY A 128 -8.45 -38.75 -5.18
C GLY A 128 -7.11 -38.18 -4.73
N THR A 129 -6.81 -36.92 -5.04
CA THR A 129 -5.58 -36.26 -4.54
C THR A 129 -5.59 -36.18 -3.02
N THR A 130 -4.46 -36.51 -2.40
CA THR A 130 -4.23 -36.41 -0.96
C THR A 130 -3.06 -35.47 -0.68
N LYS A 131 -3.02 -34.89 0.52
CA LYS A 131 -1.95 -34.01 0.98
C LYS A 131 -1.26 -34.67 2.17
N GLU A 132 0.07 -34.57 2.22
CA GLU A 132 0.84 -35.16 3.32
C GLU A 132 0.45 -34.54 4.66
N GLY A 133 0.30 -35.37 5.69
CA GLY A 133 -0.18 -34.92 7.01
C GLY A 133 -1.70 -34.68 7.10
N ARG A 134 -2.46 -34.91 6.03
CA ARG A 134 -3.94 -34.84 6.01
C ARG A 134 -4.54 -36.21 5.71
N THR A 135 -5.77 -36.44 6.19
CA THR A 135 -6.56 -37.66 5.89
C THR A 135 -7.62 -37.43 4.81
N ASP A 136 -7.84 -36.17 4.44
CA ASP A 136 -8.82 -35.76 3.43
C ASP A 136 -8.41 -36.21 2.05
N VAL A 137 -9.41 -36.43 1.20
CA VAL A 137 -9.26 -36.82 -0.20
C VAL A 137 -10.00 -35.80 -1.04
N ALA A 138 -9.33 -35.22 -2.02
CA ALA A 138 -9.93 -34.21 -2.88
C ALA A 138 -11.10 -34.81 -3.65
N LYS A 139 -12.25 -34.13 -3.58
CA LYS A 139 -13.43 -34.44 -4.37
C LYS A 139 -14.09 -33.12 -4.77
N ASP A 140 -14.13 -32.85 -6.07
CA ASP A 140 -14.66 -31.58 -6.62
C ASP A 140 -14.00 -30.32 -6.00
N LEU A 141 -12.73 -30.44 -5.59
CA LEU A 141 -11.98 -29.39 -4.92
C LEU A 141 -11.24 -28.52 -5.95
N ASP A 142 -11.45 -27.22 -5.89
CA ASP A 142 -10.64 -26.26 -6.64
C ASP A 142 -9.43 -25.81 -5.82
N ALA A 143 -8.33 -25.49 -6.49
CA ALA A 143 -7.15 -24.93 -5.86
C ALA A 143 -7.40 -23.50 -5.37
N VAL A 144 -6.58 -23.08 -4.41
CA VAL A 144 -6.39 -21.66 -4.06
C VAL A 144 -5.07 -21.18 -4.64
N MET A 145 -4.90 -19.87 -4.83
CA MET A 145 -3.64 -19.30 -5.32
C MET A 145 -2.88 -18.58 -4.19
N HIS A 146 -1.55 -18.72 -4.17
CA HIS A 146 -0.71 -17.99 -3.23
C HIS A 146 0.65 -17.60 -3.84
N GLN A 147 1.00 -16.31 -3.85
CA GLN A 147 2.26 -15.85 -4.42
C GLN A 147 2.95 -14.80 -3.53
N ARG A 148 4.28 -14.87 -3.49
CA ARG A 148 5.17 -13.79 -3.00
C ARG A 148 5.94 -13.07 -4.12
N MET A 149 5.85 -13.58 -5.34
CA MET A 149 6.45 -13.05 -6.55
C MET A 149 5.49 -13.26 -7.72
N GLY A 150 5.11 -12.17 -8.39
CA GLY A 150 4.22 -12.20 -9.55
C GLY A 150 4.91 -11.96 -10.89
N PHE A 151 6.05 -11.28 -10.93
CA PHE A 151 6.62 -10.77 -12.18
C PHE A 151 8.11 -11.04 -12.34
N TYR A 152 8.55 -11.26 -13.58
CA TYR A 152 9.96 -11.26 -13.97
C TYR A 152 10.12 -10.66 -15.38
N ILE A 153 11.00 -9.68 -15.55
CA ILE A 153 11.40 -9.17 -16.86
C ILE A 153 12.80 -9.70 -17.16
N SER A 154 12.94 -10.49 -18.23
CA SER A 154 14.23 -11.09 -18.59
C SER A 154 15.19 -10.08 -19.20
N THR A 155 16.48 -10.45 -19.28
CA THR A 155 17.51 -9.66 -19.98
C THR A 155 17.19 -9.43 -21.46
N LYS A 156 16.38 -10.32 -22.06
CA LYS A 156 15.87 -10.19 -23.44
C LYS A 156 14.51 -9.49 -23.52
N ASN A 157 14.10 -8.81 -22.45
CA ASN A 157 12.86 -8.04 -22.35
C ASN A 157 11.59 -8.89 -22.56
N VAL A 158 11.62 -10.17 -22.16
CA VAL A 158 10.43 -11.03 -22.10
C VAL A 158 9.77 -10.83 -20.75
N PHE A 159 8.50 -10.45 -20.73
CA PHE A 159 7.75 -10.17 -19.51
C PHE A 159 6.96 -11.40 -19.07
N LEU A 160 7.40 -12.02 -17.97
CA LEU A 160 6.77 -13.18 -17.36
C LEU A 160 5.88 -12.75 -16.19
N VAL A 161 4.70 -13.37 -16.12
CA VAL A 161 3.81 -13.35 -14.95
C VAL A 161 3.75 -14.74 -14.36
N LEU A 162 3.67 -14.85 -13.03
CA LEU A 162 3.78 -16.09 -12.29
C LEU A 162 2.67 -16.26 -11.26
N GLY A 163 2.22 -17.50 -11.10
CA GLY A 163 1.22 -17.90 -10.12
C GLY A 163 1.61 -19.20 -9.42
N PHE A 164 0.98 -19.54 -8.31
CA PHE A 164 1.15 -20.86 -7.70
C PHE A 164 -0.19 -21.41 -7.26
N TYR A 165 -0.46 -22.66 -7.62
CA TYR A 165 -1.66 -23.37 -7.22
C TYR A 165 -1.39 -24.21 -5.97
N ALA A 166 -2.13 -23.92 -4.92
CA ALA A 166 -2.07 -24.56 -3.63
C ALA A 166 -3.29 -25.45 -3.38
N ILE A 167 -3.14 -26.37 -2.42
CA ILE A 167 -4.21 -27.26 -1.98
C ILE A 167 -4.60 -26.84 -0.56
N SER A 168 -5.87 -26.49 -0.41
CA SER A 168 -6.49 -26.17 0.88
C SER A 168 -7.77 -26.98 1.01
N PHE A 169 -7.80 -27.94 1.92
CA PHE A 169 -8.99 -28.78 2.16
C PHE A 169 -10.07 -28.07 2.96
N ASP A 170 -9.67 -27.11 3.80
CA ASP A 170 -10.56 -26.36 4.67
C ASP A 170 -9.94 -25.00 5.03
N ALA A 171 -10.71 -24.13 5.68
CA ALA A 171 -10.29 -22.76 6.00
C ALA A 171 -9.05 -22.64 6.91
N LYS A 172 -8.59 -23.74 7.54
CA LYS A 172 -7.41 -23.78 8.41
C LYS A 172 -6.22 -24.49 7.76
N ASP A 173 -6.40 -25.08 6.58
CA ASP A 173 -5.33 -25.75 5.87
C ASP A 173 -4.37 -24.71 5.27
N ASP A 174 -3.06 -24.92 5.44
CA ASP A 174 -2.04 -23.96 5.01
C ASP A 174 -1.76 -24.15 3.51
N PRO A 175 -2.05 -23.15 2.64
CA PRO A 175 -1.82 -23.25 1.21
C PRO A 175 -0.32 -23.20 0.83
N ASN A 176 0.55 -22.81 1.76
CA ASN A 176 1.99 -22.65 1.56
C ASN A 176 2.79 -23.57 2.50
N ASP A 177 2.33 -24.81 2.65
CA ASP A 177 2.96 -25.83 3.49
C ASP A 177 4.04 -26.66 2.77
N GLY A 178 4.25 -26.40 1.47
CA GLY A 178 5.17 -27.15 0.60
C GLY A 178 4.53 -28.32 -0.13
N ASN A 179 3.24 -28.61 0.11
CA ASN A 179 2.50 -29.73 -0.49
C ASN A 179 1.48 -29.29 -1.56
N GLY A 180 1.60 -28.06 -2.07
CA GLY A 180 0.79 -27.57 -3.19
C GLY A 180 1.10 -28.26 -4.53
N ILE A 181 0.53 -27.75 -5.62
CA ILE A 181 0.63 -28.35 -6.96
C ILE A 181 1.93 -27.93 -7.65
N GLY A 182 2.10 -26.62 -7.80
CA GLY A 182 3.26 -26.08 -8.51
C GLY A 182 3.06 -24.64 -8.96
N ARG A 183 4.18 -24.06 -9.41
CA ARG A 183 4.26 -22.70 -9.91
C ARG A 183 4.01 -22.68 -11.42
N VAL A 184 3.15 -21.77 -11.84
CA VAL A 184 2.82 -21.51 -13.24
C VAL A 184 3.39 -20.19 -13.71
N VAL A 185 3.59 -20.09 -15.02
CA VAL A 185 4.14 -18.92 -15.71
C VAL A 185 3.45 -18.73 -17.06
N ARG A 186 3.32 -17.49 -17.49
CA ARG A 186 3.00 -17.13 -18.88
C ARG A 186 3.62 -15.79 -19.26
N GLU A 187 3.74 -15.54 -20.56
CA GLU A 187 4.23 -14.29 -21.11
C GLU A 187 3.11 -13.27 -21.26
N ILE A 188 3.35 -12.00 -20.91
CA ILE A 188 2.61 -10.85 -21.44
C ILE A 188 3.39 -10.30 -22.64
N GLN A 189 2.72 -10.21 -23.79
CA GLN A 189 3.30 -9.69 -25.02
C GLN A 189 3.13 -8.16 -25.13
N PRO A 190 3.91 -7.47 -25.99
CA PRO A 190 3.85 -6.00 -26.10
C PRO A 190 2.46 -5.45 -26.48
N ASP A 191 1.65 -6.24 -27.19
CA ASP A 191 0.28 -5.90 -27.56
C ASP A 191 -0.74 -6.16 -26.43
N GLY A 192 -0.28 -6.64 -25.27
CA GLY A 192 -1.10 -6.96 -24.10
C GLY A 192 -1.68 -8.38 -24.10
N LYS A 193 -1.47 -9.19 -25.15
CA LYS A 193 -1.95 -10.57 -25.17
C LYS A 193 -1.12 -11.47 -24.27
N TYR A 194 -1.77 -12.52 -23.78
CA TYR A 194 -1.13 -13.51 -22.93
C TYR A 194 -0.75 -14.76 -23.71
N GLY A 195 0.50 -15.19 -23.59
CA GLY A 195 0.93 -16.52 -24.04
C GLY A 195 0.23 -17.64 -23.26
N PRO A 196 0.33 -18.92 -23.68
CA PRO A 196 -0.26 -20.03 -22.94
C PRO A 196 0.30 -20.15 -21.50
N ILE A 197 -0.47 -20.79 -20.62
CA ILE A 197 -0.03 -21.10 -19.25
C ILE A 197 0.84 -22.35 -19.27
N TYR A 198 1.95 -22.32 -18.54
CA TYR A 198 2.85 -23.45 -18.35
C TYR A 198 3.19 -23.61 -16.87
N PHE A 199 3.48 -24.83 -16.42
CA PHE A 199 4.20 -25.01 -15.15
C PHE A 199 5.69 -24.70 -15.35
N ILE A 200 6.24 -23.84 -14.49
CA ILE A 200 7.69 -23.56 -14.44
C ILE A 200 8.39 -24.45 -13.41
N HIS A 201 7.67 -24.86 -12.37
CA HIS A 201 8.21 -25.67 -11.29
C HIS A 201 7.10 -26.47 -10.61
N TYR A 202 7.34 -27.75 -10.33
CA TYR A 202 6.38 -28.65 -9.68
C TYR A 202 6.80 -28.90 -8.23
N ASN A 203 5.82 -28.98 -7.33
CA ASN A 203 6.07 -29.56 -6.01
C ASN A 203 6.10 -31.10 -6.11
N PRO A 204 6.62 -31.80 -5.10
CA PRO A 204 6.67 -33.27 -5.08
C PRO A 204 5.30 -33.89 -5.38
N LYS A 205 5.31 -35.06 -6.03
CA LYS A 205 4.12 -35.81 -6.51
C LYS A 205 3.42 -35.20 -7.75
N TRP A 206 3.80 -34.01 -8.19
CA TRP A 206 3.26 -33.38 -9.41
C TRP A 206 4.25 -33.45 -10.57
N SER A 207 3.69 -33.52 -11.78
CA SER A 207 4.43 -33.62 -13.04
C SER A 207 3.52 -33.29 -14.22
N GLU A 208 4.10 -33.17 -15.41
CA GLU A 208 3.34 -33.03 -16.66
C GLU A 208 2.29 -34.14 -16.89
N LYS A 209 2.44 -35.31 -16.25
CA LYS A 209 1.50 -36.45 -16.42
C LYS A 209 0.19 -36.29 -15.64
N ASN A 210 0.17 -35.48 -14.58
CA ASN A 210 -0.96 -35.34 -13.67
C ASN A 210 -1.33 -33.87 -13.40
N THR A 211 -0.95 -32.97 -14.31
CA THR A 211 -1.35 -31.55 -14.26
C THR A 211 -1.97 -31.08 -15.57
N LEU A 212 -2.81 -30.05 -15.50
CA LEU A 212 -3.59 -29.55 -16.65
C LEU A 212 -2.78 -28.74 -17.67
N TYR A 213 -1.66 -28.15 -17.25
CA TYR A 213 -0.82 -27.32 -18.12
C TYR A 213 0.50 -28.03 -18.42
N PRO A 214 1.06 -27.84 -19.63
CA PRO A 214 2.35 -28.42 -19.99
C PRO A 214 3.50 -27.76 -19.22
N HIS A 215 4.64 -28.42 -19.18
CA HIS A 215 5.86 -27.83 -18.65
C HIS A 215 6.39 -26.73 -19.58
N TYR A 216 6.99 -25.66 -19.03
CA TYR A 216 7.40 -24.48 -19.80
C TYR A 216 8.34 -24.80 -20.97
N THR A 217 9.13 -25.85 -20.87
CA THR A 217 10.03 -26.34 -21.94
C THR A 217 9.31 -26.85 -23.18
N ARG A 218 7.98 -27.04 -23.13
CA ARG A 218 7.16 -27.40 -24.29
C ARG A 218 6.77 -26.20 -25.15
N SER A 219 6.97 -24.97 -24.66
CA SER A 219 6.70 -23.78 -25.46
C SER A 219 7.55 -23.76 -26.73
N LYS A 220 6.92 -23.41 -27.85
CA LYS A 220 7.62 -23.18 -29.13
C LYS A 220 8.33 -21.82 -29.16
N ASN A 221 7.99 -20.90 -28.24
CA ASN A 221 8.68 -19.62 -28.11
C ASN A 221 10.00 -19.82 -27.36
N LYS A 222 11.11 -19.84 -28.11
CA LYS A 222 12.46 -20.02 -27.54
C LYS A 222 12.85 -18.90 -26.57
N ALA A 223 12.46 -17.66 -26.84
CA ALA A 223 12.75 -16.52 -25.97
C ALA A 223 12.04 -16.65 -24.61
N PHE A 224 10.80 -17.14 -24.61
CA PHE A 224 10.07 -17.46 -23.39
C PHE A 224 10.74 -18.59 -22.59
N VAL A 225 11.17 -19.68 -23.24
CA VAL A 225 11.86 -20.78 -22.57
C VAL A 225 13.18 -20.31 -21.95
N GLU A 226 13.93 -19.46 -22.65
CA GLU A 226 15.16 -18.85 -22.15
C GLU A 226 14.89 -17.93 -20.95
N ALA A 227 13.86 -17.09 -21.02
CA ALA A 227 13.45 -16.22 -19.91
C ALA A 227 13.08 -17.02 -18.65
N CYS A 228 12.39 -18.16 -18.79
CA CYS A 228 12.08 -19.04 -17.68
C CYS A 228 13.35 -19.67 -17.07
N LYS A 229 14.31 -20.10 -17.91
CA LYS A 229 15.60 -20.62 -17.43
C LYS A 229 16.42 -19.54 -16.70
N GLU A 230 16.41 -18.32 -17.23
CA GLU A 230 17.08 -17.17 -16.63
C GLU A 230 16.53 -16.88 -15.23
N LEU A 231 15.20 -16.85 -15.09
CA LEU A 231 14.52 -16.72 -13.81
C LEU A 231 14.91 -17.84 -12.83
N LEU A 232 14.88 -19.11 -13.25
CA LEU A 232 15.25 -20.26 -12.41
C LEU A 232 16.72 -20.23 -11.95
N ALA A 233 17.60 -19.57 -12.71
CA ALA A 233 19.00 -19.39 -12.33
C ALA A 233 19.21 -18.21 -11.36
N ASN A 234 18.25 -17.28 -11.26
CA ASN A 234 18.37 -16.10 -10.42
C ASN A 234 17.98 -16.40 -8.96
N LYS A 235 18.99 -16.51 -8.09
CA LYS A 235 18.80 -16.89 -6.67
C LYS A 235 17.98 -15.89 -5.87
N LEU A 236 18.06 -14.60 -6.18
CA LEU A 236 17.25 -13.59 -5.50
C LEU A 236 15.77 -13.68 -5.90
N MET A 237 15.50 -14.08 -7.15
CA MET A 237 14.12 -14.29 -7.60
C MET A 237 13.55 -15.60 -7.06
N THR A 238 14.28 -16.72 -7.17
CA THR A 238 13.79 -18.00 -6.63
C THR A 238 13.68 -18.02 -5.12
N GLN A 239 14.48 -17.23 -4.38
CA GLN A 239 14.34 -17.10 -2.92
C GLN A 239 12.94 -16.59 -2.49
N GLN A 240 12.23 -15.88 -3.37
CA GLN A 240 10.86 -15.44 -3.11
C GLN A 240 9.85 -16.60 -3.13
N TRP A 241 10.23 -17.77 -3.63
CA TRP A 241 9.34 -18.94 -3.74
C TRP A 241 9.34 -19.83 -2.51
N ASN A 242 10.17 -19.51 -1.51
CA ASN A 242 10.46 -20.35 -0.35
C ASN A 242 9.21 -20.86 0.39
N GLU A 243 8.18 -20.02 0.54
CA GLU A 243 6.98 -20.38 1.29
C GLU A 243 6.20 -21.51 0.60
N GLU A 244 6.04 -21.44 -0.73
CA GLU A 244 5.22 -22.40 -1.47
C GLU A 244 5.99 -23.63 -1.95
N ALA A 245 7.31 -23.49 -2.11
CA ALA A 245 8.20 -24.55 -2.57
C ALA A 245 8.31 -25.70 -1.55
N ASP A 246 8.77 -26.85 -2.05
CA ASP A 246 9.18 -27.96 -1.18
C ASP A 246 10.23 -27.51 -0.16
N ARG A 247 10.19 -28.06 1.04
CA ARG A 247 11.07 -27.67 2.16
C ARG A 247 12.55 -27.98 1.91
N LYS A 248 12.87 -28.73 0.87
CA LYS A 248 14.23 -29.10 0.45
C LYS A 248 14.51 -28.70 -1.00
N ASP A 249 13.72 -27.78 -1.55
CA ASP A 249 13.84 -27.38 -2.95
C ASP A 249 15.21 -26.73 -3.22
N PRO A 250 16.06 -27.30 -4.09
CA PRO A 250 17.40 -26.80 -4.36
C PRO A 250 17.43 -25.41 -5.06
N LEU A 251 16.28 -24.92 -5.55
CA LEU A 251 16.17 -23.56 -6.07
C LEU A 251 16.23 -22.50 -4.96
N ILE A 252 15.87 -22.87 -3.73
CA ILE A 252 15.84 -21.97 -2.57
C ILE A 252 17.19 -22.01 -1.85
N THR A 253 17.85 -20.86 -1.75
CA THR A 253 19.15 -20.78 -1.08
C THR A 253 18.99 -20.87 0.45
N LEU A 254 18.16 -19.99 1.02
CA LEU A 254 17.88 -19.95 2.46
C LEU A 254 16.58 -20.70 2.74
N GLN A 255 16.72 -21.96 3.16
CA GLN A 255 15.62 -22.91 3.38
C GLN A 255 14.77 -22.60 4.62
N LYS A 256 15.28 -21.76 5.53
CA LYS A 256 14.51 -21.34 6.70
C LYS A 256 13.28 -20.57 6.24
N GLN A 257 12.13 -20.90 6.80
CA GLN A 257 10.79 -20.48 6.31
C GLN A 257 10.44 -19.03 6.67
N TYR A 258 11.33 -18.10 6.31
CA TYR A 258 11.07 -16.67 6.37
C TYR A 258 10.13 -16.25 5.23
N LYS A 259 9.28 -15.26 5.51
CA LYS A 259 8.12 -14.96 4.67
C LYS A 259 8.25 -13.65 3.90
N ALA A 260 7.78 -13.64 2.65
CA ALA A 260 7.67 -12.49 1.75
C ALA A 260 9.00 -11.79 1.46
N PHE A 261 9.98 -12.56 0.99
CA PHE A 261 11.30 -12.04 0.63
C PHE A 261 11.22 -10.86 -0.35
N ASN A 262 12.02 -9.85 -0.10
CA ASN A 262 12.40 -8.80 -1.05
C ASN A 262 13.83 -8.35 -0.77
N TYR A 263 14.41 -7.60 -1.70
CA TYR A 263 15.78 -7.17 -1.59
C TYR A 263 16.03 -5.87 -2.34
N TYR A 264 17.17 -5.25 -2.04
CA TYR A 264 17.84 -4.28 -2.90
C TYR A 264 19.35 -4.43 -2.82
N HIS A 265 20.05 -3.86 -3.79
CA HIS A 265 21.50 -3.74 -3.77
C HIS A 265 21.98 -2.44 -3.10
N LEU A 266 22.93 -2.58 -2.17
CA LEU A 266 23.72 -1.47 -1.65
C LEU A 266 24.65 -0.90 -2.74
N ASN A 267 25.14 0.31 -2.53
CA ASN A 267 26.09 0.94 -3.45
C ASN A 267 27.41 0.16 -3.58
N ASP A 268 27.76 -0.67 -2.60
CA ASP A 268 28.93 -1.54 -2.61
C ASP A 268 28.67 -2.94 -3.21
N GLY A 269 27.47 -3.17 -3.76
CA GLY A 269 27.08 -4.43 -4.40
C GLY A 269 26.57 -5.52 -3.44
N ARG A 270 26.62 -5.32 -2.12
CA ARG A 270 25.98 -6.26 -1.19
C ARG A 270 24.46 -6.24 -1.35
N VAL A 271 23.81 -7.37 -1.10
CA VAL A 271 22.35 -7.50 -1.18
C VAL A 271 21.76 -7.52 0.21
N VAL A 272 20.85 -6.59 0.49
CA VAL A 272 20.05 -6.61 1.72
C VAL A 272 18.77 -7.38 1.46
N GLY A 273 18.54 -8.44 2.24
CA GLY A 273 17.31 -9.22 2.23
C GLY A 273 16.36 -8.77 3.34
N PHE A 274 15.06 -8.75 3.03
CA PHE A 274 13.98 -8.45 3.97
C PHE A 274 12.88 -9.49 3.92
N TRP A 275 12.25 -9.72 5.06
CA TRP A 275 11.09 -10.57 5.22
C TRP A 275 10.08 -9.89 6.17
N LYS A 276 8.90 -10.52 6.37
CA LYS A 276 7.97 -10.16 7.44
C LYS A 276 8.68 -10.02 8.79
N ASN A 277 8.08 -9.26 9.71
CA ASN A 277 8.64 -8.97 11.04
C ASN A 277 9.92 -8.10 11.00
N ALA A 278 10.12 -7.35 9.91
CA ALA A 278 11.36 -6.65 9.59
C ALA A 278 12.61 -7.52 9.79
N LEU A 279 12.51 -8.83 9.50
CA LEU A 279 13.67 -9.70 9.51
C LEU A 279 14.59 -9.30 8.35
N THR A 280 15.89 -9.28 8.61
CA THR A 280 16.91 -8.90 7.63
C THR A 280 18.17 -9.74 7.75
N ALA A 281 18.86 -9.87 6.62
CA ALA A 281 20.18 -10.45 6.47
C ALA A 281 20.86 -9.80 5.27
N ILE A 282 22.19 -9.90 5.16
CA ILE A 282 22.94 -9.38 4.01
C ILE A 282 23.70 -10.53 3.35
N SER A 283 23.59 -10.62 2.02
CA SER A 283 24.39 -11.49 1.16
C SER A 283 25.47 -10.67 0.45
N THR A 284 26.64 -11.27 0.25
CA THR A 284 27.78 -10.67 -0.46
C THR A 284 28.05 -11.32 -1.82
N ASP A 285 27.16 -12.20 -2.27
CA ASP A 285 27.36 -13.07 -3.44
C ASP A 285 26.07 -13.27 -4.26
N GLU A 286 25.26 -12.21 -4.40
CA GLU A 286 24.02 -12.22 -5.19
C GLU A 286 22.98 -13.24 -4.68
N GLY A 287 22.89 -13.42 -3.36
CA GLY A 287 21.94 -14.33 -2.73
C GLY A 287 22.27 -15.82 -2.90
N LYS A 288 23.50 -16.16 -3.32
CA LYS A 288 23.98 -17.55 -3.38
C LYS A 288 24.26 -18.11 -1.99
N THR A 289 24.62 -17.26 -1.04
CA THR A 289 24.69 -17.59 0.38
C THR A 289 24.09 -16.46 1.22
N TRP A 290 23.57 -16.85 2.39
CA TRP A 290 23.06 -15.95 3.42
C TRP A 290 23.63 -16.37 4.77
N PRO A 291 23.73 -15.45 5.75
CA PRO A 291 23.91 -15.82 7.14
C PRO A 291 22.88 -16.86 7.56
N GLU A 292 23.27 -17.75 8.47
CA GLU A 292 22.40 -18.86 8.94
C GLU A 292 21.03 -18.37 9.41
N ASN A 293 20.99 -17.19 10.03
CA ASN A 293 19.78 -16.59 10.57
C ASN A 293 19.62 -15.13 10.11
N ALA A 294 18.42 -14.81 9.61
CA ALA A 294 17.93 -13.44 9.58
C ALA A 294 17.44 -13.03 10.98
N HIS A 295 17.67 -11.77 11.34
CA HIS A 295 17.30 -11.20 12.63
C HIS A 295 16.39 -9.99 12.44
N ARG A 296 15.60 -9.61 13.46
CA ARG A 296 14.78 -8.40 13.38
C ARG A 296 15.69 -7.18 13.27
N ALA A 297 15.47 -6.34 12.27
CA ALA A 297 16.19 -5.09 12.09
C ALA A 297 16.00 -4.20 13.33
N PRO A 298 17.06 -3.84 14.07
CA PRO A 298 16.92 -3.09 15.31
C PRO A 298 16.15 -1.78 15.14
N GLY A 299 15.30 -1.45 16.11
CA GLY A 299 14.51 -0.22 16.14
C GLY A 299 13.26 -0.21 15.24
N PHE A 300 13.19 -1.06 14.21
CA PHE A 300 11.98 -1.14 13.38
C PHE A 300 10.83 -1.79 14.15
N VAL A 301 9.70 -1.08 14.20
CA VAL A 301 8.41 -1.66 14.63
C VAL A 301 7.73 -2.26 13.41
N ASN A 302 7.58 -3.57 13.34
CA ASN A 302 6.86 -4.24 12.25
C ASN A 302 6.45 -5.64 12.67
N SER A 303 5.29 -6.07 12.15
CA SER A 303 4.69 -7.36 12.43
C SER A 303 4.49 -8.18 11.14
N ASN A 304 3.33 -8.81 11.00
CA ASN A 304 3.07 -9.84 9.98
C ASN A 304 2.59 -9.32 8.60
N ALA A 305 2.48 -8.01 8.39
CA ALA A 305 1.84 -7.40 7.21
C ALA A 305 2.80 -7.02 6.04
N LYS A 306 3.94 -7.74 5.94
CA LYS A 306 5.09 -7.47 5.06
C LYS A 306 5.92 -6.24 5.47
N PHE A 307 7.11 -6.19 4.89
CA PHE A 307 8.09 -5.12 5.03
C PHE A 307 8.78 -5.00 3.66
N TRP A 308 8.60 -3.88 2.97
CA TRP A 308 9.15 -3.65 1.63
C TRP A 308 10.37 -2.74 1.72
N GLY A 309 11.47 -3.09 1.06
CA GLY A 309 12.64 -2.23 0.88
C GLY A 309 12.97 -2.08 -0.60
N GLN A 310 13.39 -0.88 -1.00
CA GLN A 310 13.94 -0.64 -2.34
C GLN A 310 14.98 0.48 -2.36
N LYS A 311 15.85 0.43 -3.38
CA LYS A 311 16.58 1.60 -3.83
C LYS A 311 15.65 2.53 -4.62
N THR A 312 15.75 3.83 -4.41
CA THR A 312 14.88 4.84 -5.03
C THR A 312 15.58 5.51 -6.21
N ALA A 313 14.81 6.15 -7.09
CA ALA A 313 15.32 6.71 -8.35
C ALA A 313 16.32 7.86 -8.14
N ASP A 314 16.24 8.54 -7.00
CA ASP A 314 17.17 9.57 -6.54
C ASP A 314 18.47 9.00 -5.93
N GLY A 315 18.66 7.67 -5.93
CA GLY A 315 19.85 6.98 -5.44
C GLY A 315 19.86 6.70 -3.94
N ASN A 316 18.81 7.11 -3.22
CA ASN A 316 18.60 6.77 -1.81
C ASN A 316 17.93 5.39 -1.66
N TYR A 317 17.50 5.09 -0.44
CA TYR A 317 16.81 3.86 -0.08
C TYR A 317 15.56 4.18 0.73
N ALA A 318 14.52 3.37 0.56
CA ALA A 318 13.28 3.48 1.30
C ALA A 318 12.84 2.10 1.82
N THR A 319 12.24 2.08 3.01
CA THR A 319 11.46 0.96 3.51
C THR A 319 10.02 1.40 3.74
N VAL A 320 9.06 0.61 3.29
CA VAL A 320 7.62 0.89 3.41
C VAL A 320 6.96 -0.28 4.12
N TYR A 321 6.21 0.00 5.18
CA TYR A 321 5.69 -1.02 6.08
C TYR A 321 4.57 -0.47 6.97
N ASN A 322 3.89 -1.35 7.68
CA ASN A 322 3.06 -0.97 8.83
C ASN A 322 3.97 -0.86 10.06
N PRO A 323 4.19 0.33 10.62
CA PRO A 323 5.07 0.55 11.76
C PRO A 323 4.40 0.19 13.10
N SER A 324 3.65 -0.91 13.13
CA SER A 324 2.71 -1.26 14.18
C SER A 324 2.52 -2.78 14.25
N GLU A 325 1.96 -3.26 15.38
CA GLU A 325 1.42 -4.63 15.49
C GLU A 325 0.05 -4.75 14.79
N TYR A 326 -0.62 -3.61 14.56
CA TYR A 326 -1.80 -3.50 13.71
C TYR A 326 -1.39 -3.22 12.25
N ARG A 327 -2.30 -3.44 11.29
CA ARG A 327 -1.99 -3.22 9.87
C ARG A 327 -2.33 -1.80 9.41
N TRP A 328 -2.09 -0.82 10.28
CA TRP A 328 -2.17 0.62 9.99
C TRP A 328 -1.15 1.40 10.86
N PRO A 329 -0.73 2.60 10.42
CA PRO A 329 -0.84 3.13 9.05
C PRO A 329 0.05 2.36 8.05
N LEU A 330 0.05 2.76 6.78
CA LEU A 330 1.17 2.49 5.87
C LEU A 330 2.15 3.67 5.90
N ALA A 331 3.42 3.40 6.21
CA ALA A 331 4.44 4.42 6.43
C ALA A 331 5.75 4.12 5.68
N VAL A 332 6.58 5.14 5.51
CA VAL A 332 7.91 5.06 4.88
C VAL A 332 9.01 5.60 5.79
N SER A 333 10.15 4.93 5.78
CA SER A 333 11.43 5.41 6.30
C SER A 333 12.44 5.48 5.16
N THR A 334 13.30 6.48 5.16
CA THR A 334 14.36 6.66 4.15
C THR A 334 15.75 6.55 4.74
N SER A 335 16.71 6.20 3.88
CA SER A 335 18.12 6.03 4.20
C SER A 335 18.98 6.47 3.03
N LYS A 336 20.15 7.06 3.31
CA LYS A 336 21.14 7.43 2.30
C LYS A 336 22.07 6.27 1.92
N ASN A 337 22.28 5.35 2.85
CA ASN A 337 23.23 4.24 2.69
C ASN A 337 22.56 2.86 2.61
N GLY A 338 21.24 2.78 2.79
CA GLY A 338 20.50 1.52 2.77
C GLY A 338 20.66 0.69 4.05
N LEU A 339 21.14 1.29 5.14
CA LEU A 339 21.35 0.59 6.41
C LEU A 339 20.80 1.39 7.59
N ASP A 340 21.10 2.69 7.63
CA ASP A 340 20.66 3.60 8.69
C ASP A 340 19.43 4.37 8.23
N TYR A 341 18.28 4.06 8.83
CA TYR A 341 17.01 4.75 8.60
C TYR A 341 16.70 5.65 9.79
N ASN A 342 16.33 6.91 9.55
CA ASN A 342 16.27 7.92 10.63
C ASN A 342 14.98 8.75 10.70
N ASN A 343 14.02 8.53 9.80
CA ASN A 343 12.71 9.16 9.77
C ASN A 343 11.58 8.14 9.61
N LEU A 344 10.34 8.54 9.89
CA LEU A 344 9.15 7.73 9.69
C LEU A 344 7.98 8.64 9.33
N LEU A 345 7.45 8.49 8.12
CA LEU A 345 6.47 9.38 7.52
C LEU A 345 5.25 8.61 6.99
N LEU A 346 4.10 9.26 6.95
CA LEU A 346 2.85 8.66 6.50
C LEU A 346 2.79 8.58 4.97
N VAL A 347 2.46 7.39 4.46
CA VAL A 347 2.08 7.17 3.05
C VAL A 347 0.55 7.15 2.95
N ASN A 348 -0.10 6.28 3.72
CA ASN A 348 -1.55 6.19 3.77
C ASN A 348 -2.02 5.91 5.20
N GLY A 349 -2.88 6.80 5.72
CA GLY A 349 -3.44 6.74 7.07
C GLY A 349 -4.93 6.49 7.12
N GLU A 350 -5.56 6.20 5.98
CA GLU A 350 -6.98 5.87 5.91
C GLU A 350 -7.19 4.38 6.10
N VAL A 351 -8.25 4.01 6.82
CA VAL A 351 -8.72 2.63 6.94
C VAL A 351 -10.20 2.62 6.58
N ALA A 352 -10.50 2.19 5.36
CA ALA A 352 -11.88 1.95 4.96
C ALA A 352 -12.50 0.85 5.84
N PRO A 353 -13.81 0.88 6.14
CA PRO A 353 -14.51 -0.24 6.73
C PRO A 353 -14.36 -1.49 5.85
N MET A 354 -14.21 -2.65 6.46
CA MET A 354 -14.29 -3.92 5.74
C MET A 354 -15.76 -4.18 5.42
N ARG A 355 -16.15 -4.13 4.14
CA ARG A 355 -17.55 -4.27 3.74
C ARG A 355 -18.01 -5.71 3.83
N TYR A 356 -17.13 -6.66 3.53
CA TYR A 356 -17.44 -8.07 3.50
C TYR A 356 -16.59 -8.86 4.50
N GLY A 357 -17.22 -9.60 5.40
CA GLY A 357 -16.53 -10.50 6.32
C GLY A 357 -15.90 -11.68 5.58
N GLY A 358 -14.86 -12.28 6.16
CA GLY A 358 -14.19 -13.43 5.54
C GLY A 358 -12.99 -13.94 6.34
N ASN A 359 -12.69 -15.23 6.15
CA ASN A 359 -11.59 -15.91 6.84
C ASN A 359 -10.27 -15.16 6.71
N TYR A 360 -9.61 -14.91 7.85
CA TYR A 360 -8.35 -14.17 8.00
C TYR A 360 -8.29 -12.80 7.32
N LYS A 361 -9.42 -12.19 6.93
CA LYS A 361 -9.47 -10.77 6.58
C LYS A 361 -9.21 -9.95 7.84
N SER A 362 -8.43 -8.90 7.70
CA SER A 362 -8.00 -8.05 8.82
C SER A 362 -7.88 -6.62 8.35
N TYR A 363 -8.08 -5.66 9.24
CA TYR A 363 -8.24 -4.27 8.85
C TYR A 363 -6.94 -3.55 8.45
N GLY A 364 -7.05 -2.59 7.53
CA GLY A 364 -6.02 -1.61 7.21
C GLY A 364 -5.26 -1.86 5.90
N PRO A 365 -4.46 -0.85 5.45
CA PRO A 365 -3.60 -0.95 4.28
C PRO A 365 -2.41 -1.86 4.58
N GLN A 366 -2.23 -2.91 3.79
CA GLN A 366 -1.35 -4.02 4.19
C GLN A 366 -0.78 -4.77 3.00
N TYR A 367 0.25 -5.57 3.27
CA TYR A 367 0.93 -6.40 2.27
C TYR A 367 1.60 -5.59 1.16
N VAL A 368 2.15 -4.44 1.57
CA VAL A 368 2.85 -3.53 0.67
C VAL A 368 3.94 -4.23 -0.15
N ARG A 369 4.00 -3.86 -1.42
CA ARG A 369 5.00 -4.31 -2.38
C ARG A 369 5.29 -3.17 -3.36
N GLY A 370 6.56 -2.99 -3.74
CA GLY A 370 6.95 -2.10 -4.82
C GLY A 370 7.49 -2.87 -6.02
N ILE A 371 8.03 -2.12 -6.98
CA ILE A 371 8.67 -2.68 -8.17
C ILE A 371 10.07 -3.14 -7.77
N ILE A 372 10.29 -4.45 -7.79
CA ILE A 372 11.59 -5.04 -7.48
C ILE A 372 12.61 -4.75 -8.59
N GLU A 373 13.88 -4.71 -8.23
CA GLU A 373 14.97 -4.52 -9.18
C GLU A 373 14.87 -5.51 -10.36
N GLY A 374 15.11 -5.01 -11.57
CA GLY A 374 14.92 -5.77 -12.82
C GLY A 374 13.49 -5.71 -13.39
N ASN A 375 12.44 -5.49 -12.58
CA ASN A 375 11.05 -5.45 -13.04
C ASN A 375 10.58 -4.07 -13.50
N GLY A 376 11.52 -3.27 -14.02
CA GLY A 376 11.28 -1.98 -14.66
C GLY A 376 11.44 -0.76 -13.76
N LYS A 377 11.47 0.42 -14.40
CA LYS A 377 11.62 1.72 -13.76
C LYS A 377 10.59 2.69 -14.33
N PRO A 378 9.61 3.16 -13.54
CA PRO A 378 8.67 4.18 -13.98
C PRO A 378 9.36 5.45 -14.47
N LYS A 379 8.88 6.01 -15.58
CA LYS A 379 9.49 7.20 -16.22
C LYS A 379 9.36 8.48 -15.40
N ASP A 380 8.37 8.55 -14.53
CA ASP A 380 8.13 9.73 -13.68
C ASP A 380 9.10 9.83 -12.50
N GLY A 381 9.97 8.82 -12.31
CA GLY A 381 10.96 8.80 -11.24
C GLY A 381 10.36 8.72 -9.84
N LYS A 382 9.06 8.43 -9.70
CA LYS A 382 8.41 8.26 -8.39
C LYS A 382 8.61 6.84 -7.86
N MET A 383 8.48 6.69 -6.55
CA MET A 383 8.33 5.37 -5.95
C MET A 383 6.86 4.94 -6.02
N TRP A 384 6.61 3.79 -6.64
CA TRP A 384 5.27 3.22 -6.79
C TRP A 384 5.10 1.97 -5.93
N LEU A 385 4.01 1.94 -5.19
CA LEU A 385 3.69 0.91 -4.21
C LEU A 385 2.31 0.35 -4.50
N THR A 386 2.10 -0.94 -4.28
CA THR A 386 0.78 -1.57 -4.23
C THR A 386 0.56 -2.25 -2.90
N TYR A 387 -0.68 -2.30 -2.46
CA TYR A 387 -1.13 -2.93 -1.22
C TYR A 387 -2.62 -3.21 -1.32
N SER A 388 -3.13 -4.06 -0.44
CA SER A 388 -4.58 -4.23 -0.28
C SER A 388 -5.08 -3.43 0.91
N MET A 389 -6.31 -2.97 0.86
CA MET A 389 -7.06 -2.50 2.03
C MET A 389 -7.97 -3.63 2.50
N ASN A 390 -7.87 -4.01 3.78
CA ASN A 390 -8.72 -5.04 4.42
C ASN A 390 -8.66 -6.47 3.80
N LYS A 391 -7.70 -6.73 2.90
CA LYS A 391 -7.71 -7.89 1.99
C LYS A 391 -8.99 -7.96 1.13
N GLU A 392 -9.52 -6.80 0.75
CA GLU A 392 -10.79 -6.64 0.05
C GLU A 392 -10.62 -5.80 -1.20
N ASP A 393 -9.97 -4.64 -1.07
CA ASP A 393 -9.73 -3.70 -2.17
C ASP A 393 -8.25 -3.62 -2.50
N ILE A 394 -7.92 -3.33 -3.77
CA ILE A 394 -6.53 -3.16 -4.22
C ILE A 394 -6.26 -1.69 -4.49
N TRP A 395 -5.08 -1.26 -4.04
CA TRP A 395 -4.63 0.11 -4.06
C TRP A 395 -3.22 0.23 -4.61
N VAL A 396 -2.94 1.39 -5.16
CA VAL A 396 -1.59 1.86 -5.46
C VAL A 396 -1.33 3.20 -4.80
N SER A 397 -0.07 3.46 -4.46
CA SER A 397 0.39 4.78 -4.04
C SER A 397 1.59 5.20 -4.87
N SER A 398 1.55 6.45 -5.37
CA SER A 398 2.74 7.13 -5.87
C SER A 398 3.33 8.01 -4.76
N VAL A 399 4.64 7.92 -4.58
CA VAL A 399 5.40 8.70 -3.59
C VAL A 399 6.46 9.49 -4.34
N THR A 400 6.45 10.81 -4.16
CA THR A 400 7.42 11.73 -4.76
C THR A 400 8.82 11.50 -4.21
N LEU A 401 9.83 11.72 -5.06
CA LEU A 401 11.24 11.66 -4.69
C LEU A 401 11.92 13.01 -4.97
N PRO A 402 12.81 13.49 -4.08
CA PRO A 402 13.14 12.92 -2.77
C PRO A 402 11.94 12.97 -1.81
N VAL A 403 11.81 11.95 -0.96
CA VAL A 403 10.78 11.90 0.09
C VAL A 403 10.98 13.08 1.06
N THR A 404 9.95 13.89 1.27
CA THR A 404 10.01 15.05 2.18
C THR A 404 8.69 15.26 2.92
N GLU A 405 8.77 15.65 4.18
CA GLU A 405 7.64 16.21 4.96
C GLU A 405 7.63 17.76 4.99
N VAL A 406 8.67 18.38 4.45
CA VAL A 406 8.93 19.82 4.62
C VAL A 406 8.39 20.62 3.44
N VAL A 407 7.58 21.63 3.75
CA VAL A 407 7.19 22.71 2.83
C VAL A 407 7.65 24.02 3.45
N ASN A 408 8.48 24.78 2.72
CA ASN A 408 9.09 26.02 3.23
C ASN A 408 8.32 27.29 2.84
N GLU A 409 7.56 27.24 1.74
CA GLU A 409 6.83 28.39 1.22
C GLU A 409 5.34 28.31 1.52
N PRO A 410 4.68 29.45 1.82
CA PRO A 410 3.23 29.50 1.89
C PRO A 410 2.58 29.02 0.59
N VAL A 411 1.37 28.46 0.69
CA VAL A 411 0.64 27.95 -0.46
C VAL A 411 0.13 29.11 -1.29
N ASN A 412 0.22 29.00 -2.61
CA ASN A 412 -0.38 29.94 -3.55
C ASN A 412 -0.86 29.19 -4.80
N ASP A 413 -1.65 28.14 -4.57
CA ASP A 413 -2.12 27.25 -5.61
C ASP A 413 -3.38 27.87 -6.23
N ASP A 414 -3.28 28.28 -7.50
CA ASP A 414 -4.40 28.72 -8.33
C ASP A 414 -4.46 27.78 -9.52
N PHE A 415 -5.40 26.82 -9.49
CA PHE A 415 -5.43 25.73 -10.46
C PHE A 415 -5.68 26.22 -11.89
N ALA A 416 -6.28 27.40 -12.07
CA ALA A 416 -6.41 28.05 -13.38
C ALA A 416 -5.07 28.47 -13.98
N LYS A 417 -4.05 28.70 -13.14
CA LYS A 417 -2.71 29.16 -13.55
C LYS A 417 -1.66 28.05 -13.51
N LEU A 418 -1.93 26.93 -12.85
CA LEU A 418 -0.99 25.82 -12.74
C LEU A 418 -1.01 24.92 -13.99
N PRO A 419 0.15 24.37 -14.40
CA PRO A 419 0.20 23.31 -15.40
C PRO A 419 -0.47 22.03 -14.88
N ASP A 420 -1.29 21.36 -15.69
CA ASP A 420 -2.06 20.18 -15.24
C ASP A 420 -1.16 19.05 -14.73
N ALA A 421 -0.01 18.84 -15.38
CA ALA A 421 0.93 17.79 -15.05
C ALA A 421 1.54 17.93 -13.64
N THR A 422 1.61 19.14 -13.09
CA THR A 422 2.25 19.43 -11.80
C THR A 422 1.32 20.04 -10.77
N ALA A 423 0.07 20.36 -11.13
CA ALA A 423 -0.90 21.04 -10.29
C ALA A 423 -1.15 20.35 -8.95
N LEU A 424 -1.06 19.02 -8.91
CA LEU A 424 -1.27 18.21 -7.69
C LEU A 424 0.04 17.69 -7.08
N SER A 425 1.22 18.08 -7.59
CA SER A 425 2.51 17.54 -7.11
C SER A 425 2.79 17.78 -5.62
N MET A 426 2.18 18.81 -5.03
CA MET A 426 2.30 19.16 -3.61
C MET A 426 1.05 18.79 -2.80
N TRP A 427 0.06 18.16 -3.43
CA TRP A 427 -1.19 17.73 -2.80
C TRP A 427 -1.13 16.24 -2.47
N ASN A 428 -1.54 15.91 -1.26
CA ASN A 428 -1.77 14.54 -0.84
C ASN A 428 -3.21 14.16 -1.24
N ILE A 429 -3.34 13.06 -1.98
CA ILE A 429 -4.62 12.63 -2.56
C ILE A 429 -4.95 11.22 -2.07
N TYR A 430 -6.17 11.03 -1.58
CA TYR A 430 -6.78 9.72 -1.34
C TYR A 430 -8.05 9.65 -2.18
N SER A 431 -8.05 8.75 -3.17
CA SER A 431 -9.05 8.69 -4.23
C SER A 431 -9.59 7.26 -4.40
N PRO A 432 -10.61 6.87 -3.62
CA PRO A 432 -11.43 5.69 -3.90
C PRO A 432 -12.07 5.75 -5.30
N LEU A 433 -12.42 4.59 -5.87
CA LEU A 433 -13.08 4.51 -7.19
C LEU A 433 -14.46 5.17 -7.19
N TRP A 434 -15.18 5.07 -6.08
CA TRP A 434 -16.51 5.68 -5.89
C TRP A 434 -16.47 7.01 -5.13
N ALA A 435 -15.28 7.48 -4.77
CA ALA A 435 -15.09 8.82 -4.23
C ALA A 435 -13.83 9.49 -4.82
N PRO A 436 -13.79 9.73 -6.14
CA PRO A 436 -12.57 10.14 -6.80
C PRO A 436 -12.18 11.60 -6.51
N VAL A 437 -10.87 11.86 -6.47
CA VAL A 437 -10.29 13.20 -6.43
C VAL A 437 -9.49 13.45 -7.71
N LYS A 438 -9.85 14.48 -8.47
CA LYS A 438 -9.24 14.77 -9.78
C LYS A 438 -9.14 16.26 -10.04
N LEU A 439 -8.22 16.63 -10.94
CA LEU A 439 -8.25 17.94 -11.58
C LEU A 439 -9.21 17.87 -12.78
N GLU A 440 -10.30 18.62 -12.75
CA GLU A 440 -11.26 18.72 -13.85
C GLU A 440 -11.41 20.20 -14.23
N ASN A 441 -11.17 20.54 -15.50
CA ASN A 441 -11.27 21.92 -16.01
C ASN A 441 -10.55 22.93 -15.11
N LYS A 442 -9.27 22.67 -14.80
CA LYS A 442 -8.44 23.54 -13.94
C LYS A 442 -9.01 23.77 -12.54
N THR A 443 -9.73 22.79 -11.99
CA THR A 443 -10.32 22.84 -10.66
C THR A 443 -10.10 21.51 -9.95
N LEU A 444 -9.71 21.53 -8.68
CA LEU A 444 -9.64 20.32 -7.86
C LEU A 444 -11.06 19.91 -7.49
N VAL A 445 -11.48 18.72 -7.91
CA VAL A 445 -12.83 18.20 -7.71
C VAL A 445 -12.78 16.95 -6.86
N LEU A 446 -13.59 16.94 -5.80
CA LEU A 446 -13.85 15.79 -4.94
C LEU A 446 -15.29 15.34 -5.20
N LYS A 447 -15.45 14.12 -5.69
CA LYS A 447 -16.76 13.47 -5.89
C LYS A 447 -16.91 12.35 -4.87
N ASP A 448 -18.14 12.08 -4.45
CA ASP A 448 -18.41 11.01 -3.50
C ASP A 448 -19.79 10.41 -3.68
N LYS A 449 -19.80 9.10 -3.93
CA LYS A 449 -20.99 8.25 -3.90
C LYS A 449 -20.73 6.94 -3.16
N ASP A 450 -19.67 6.86 -2.36
CA ASP A 450 -19.29 5.65 -1.62
C ASP A 450 -19.81 5.72 -0.18
N PRO A 451 -20.79 4.88 0.22
CA PRO A 451 -21.28 4.88 1.60
C PRO A 451 -20.21 4.47 2.63
N PHE A 452 -19.14 3.82 2.16
CA PHE A 452 -18.10 3.22 3.00
C PHE A 452 -16.74 3.88 2.80
N ASP A 453 -16.59 4.80 1.85
CA ASP A 453 -15.35 5.54 1.65
C ASP A 453 -15.56 7.06 1.56
N TYR A 454 -14.50 7.84 1.30
CA TYR A 454 -14.61 9.26 0.98
C TYR A 454 -13.43 9.75 0.14
N ALA A 455 -13.65 10.84 -0.58
CA ALA A 455 -12.61 11.61 -1.22
C ALA A 455 -11.86 12.42 -0.16
N LYS A 456 -10.53 12.47 -0.23
CA LYS A 456 -9.72 13.36 0.61
C LYS A 456 -8.57 14.00 -0.17
N ALA A 457 -8.45 15.31 -0.04
CA ALA A 457 -7.32 16.09 -0.53
C ALA A 457 -6.70 16.88 0.62
N GLU A 458 -5.38 16.82 0.75
CA GLU A 458 -4.63 17.44 1.85
C GLU A 458 -3.45 18.24 1.30
N ARG A 459 -3.22 19.43 1.86
CA ARG A 459 -2.12 20.31 1.45
C ARG A 459 -1.30 20.71 2.65
N VAL A 460 -0.02 20.32 2.63
CA VAL A 460 0.98 20.73 3.63
C VAL A 460 1.45 22.15 3.34
N PHE A 461 1.67 22.93 4.38
CA PHE A 461 2.22 24.29 4.35
C PHE A 461 3.16 24.52 5.54
N PRO A 462 3.97 25.60 5.55
CA PRO A 462 4.93 25.84 6.63
C PRO A 462 4.23 25.97 7.97
N SER A 463 4.69 25.22 8.98
CA SER A 463 4.11 25.23 10.32
C SER A 463 4.01 26.67 10.86
N SER A 464 2.85 27.02 11.43
CA SER A 464 2.58 28.35 11.94
C SER A 464 1.61 28.36 13.10
N ASN A 465 1.88 29.19 14.10
CA ASN A 465 0.95 29.50 15.19
C ASN A 465 -0.06 30.61 14.81
N LYS A 466 0.25 31.43 13.81
CA LYS A 466 -0.64 32.44 13.24
C LYS A 466 -0.70 32.27 11.73
N VAL A 467 -1.88 31.97 11.21
CA VAL A 467 -2.04 31.68 9.78
C VAL A 467 -3.34 32.28 9.25
N ILE A 468 -3.27 32.77 8.03
CA ILE A 468 -4.43 33.04 7.18
C ILE A 468 -4.46 31.92 6.13
N THR A 469 -5.60 31.25 6.01
CA THR A 469 -5.87 30.26 4.97
C THR A 469 -7.05 30.71 4.13
N GLU A 470 -6.85 30.88 2.82
CA GLU A 470 -7.86 31.36 1.88
C GLU A 470 -8.09 30.33 0.79
N PHE A 471 -9.34 29.95 0.53
CA PHE A 471 -9.66 29.01 -0.53
C PHE A 471 -11.05 29.28 -1.11
N SER A 472 -11.27 28.83 -2.33
CA SER A 472 -12.63 28.74 -2.87
C SER A 472 -13.21 27.35 -2.67
N ILE A 473 -14.53 27.29 -2.50
CA ILE A 473 -15.27 26.03 -2.58
C ILE A 473 -16.63 26.25 -3.23
N THR A 474 -17.01 25.33 -4.11
CA THR A 474 -18.30 25.30 -4.79
C THR A 474 -18.95 23.92 -4.59
N PRO A 475 -19.87 23.78 -3.63
CA PRO A 475 -20.73 22.60 -3.52
C PRO A 475 -21.71 22.53 -4.69
N LYS A 476 -21.91 21.37 -5.33
CA LYS A 476 -22.90 21.22 -6.43
C LYS A 476 -24.29 20.80 -5.96
N GLN A 477 -24.43 20.56 -4.68
CA GLN A 477 -25.64 20.16 -3.97
C GLN A 477 -25.68 20.89 -2.63
N ASN A 478 -26.81 20.87 -1.93
CA ASN A 478 -26.93 21.40 -0.57
C ASN A 478 -27.96 20.64 0.31
N ASN A 479 -28.38 19.45 -0.12
CA ASN A 479 -29.41 18.65 0.54
C ASN A 479 -29.01 17.18 0.76
N PHE A 480 -27.76 16.83 0.45
CA PHE A 480 -27.12 15.54 0.70
C PHE A 480 -25.59 15.70 0.69
N GLY A 481 -24.88 14.66 1.14
CA GLY A 481 -23.42 14.65 1.22
C GLY A 481 -22.87 15.46 2.40
N LEU A 482 -21.56 15.36 2.58
CA LEU A 482 -20.80 16.05 3.62
C LEU A 482 -19.48 16.56 3.04
N MET A 483 -19.00 17.70 3.51
CA MET A 483 -17.61 18.14 3.32
C MET A 483 -17.09 18.70 4.63
N GLU A 484 -16.10 18.04 5.21
CA GLU A 484 -15.32 18.54 6.34
C GLU A 484 -14.02 19.19 5.84
N ILE A 485 -13.74 20.41 6.30
CA ILE A 485 -12.52 21.15 6.00
C ILE A 485 -11.80 21.44 7.31
N GLU A 486 -10.56 20.96 7.46
CA GLU A 486 -9.84 21.00 8.73
C GLU A 486 -8.50 21.72 8.60
N LEU A 487 -8.14 22.54 9.60
CA LEU A 487 -6.75 22.93 9.85
C LEU A 487 -6.17 21.98 10.89
N GLN A 488 -5.06 21.33 10.57
CA GLN A 488 -4.44 20.28 11.39
C GLN A 488 -2.99 20.62 11.75
N ASP A 489 -2.53 20.11 12.91
CA ASP A 489 -1.12 20.12 13.29
C ASP A 489 -0.29 19.08 12.53
N VAL A 490 1.01 19.04 12.82
CA VAL A 490 1.98 18.11 12.21
C VAL A 490 1.69 16.63 12.52
N ARG A 491 0.87 16.34 13.54
CA ARG A 491 0.45 14.99 13.98
C ARG A 491 -0.96 14.60 13.54
N GLY A 492 -1.69 15.49 12.88
CA GLY A 492 -3.02 15.23 12.31
C GLY A 492 -4.16 15.62 13.23
N MET A 493 -3.87 16.40 14.27
CA MET A 493 -4.86 16.88 15.22
C MET A 493 -5.56 18.12 14.64
N ALA A 494 -6.84 17.99 14.30
CA ALA A 494 -7.64 19.10 13.74
C ALA A 494 -8.02 20.14 14.81
N THR A 495 -7.71 21.42 14.61
CA THR A 495 -8.05 22.48 15.59
C THR A 495 -9.26 23.31 15.18
N VAL A 496 -9.44 23.50 13.87
CA VAL A 496 -10.60 24.13 13.24
C VAL A 496 -11.21 23.11 12.30
N ARG A 497 -12.54 23.01 12.29
CA ARG A 497 -13.30 22.19 11.33
C ARG A 497 -14.51 22.98 10.85
N LEU A 498 -14.60 23.20 9.54
CA LEU A 498 -15.79 23.69 8.86
C LEU A 498 -16.53 22.52 8.23
N THR A 499 -17.86 22.63 8.15
CA THR A 499 -18.70 21.57 7.61
C THR A 499 -19.76 22.15 6.68
N PHE A 500 -19.77 21.70 5.42
CA PHE A 500 -20.95 21.79 4.56
C PHE A 500 -21.72 20.48 4.71
N ASP A 501 -22.94 20.53 5.23
CA ASP A 501 -23.75 19.34 5.51
C ASP A 501 -24.99 19.23 4.61
N SER A 502 -25.69 18.09 4.75
CA SER A 502 -26.90 17.75 4.01
C SER A 502 -28.12 18.61 4.35
N THR A 503 -28.03 19.54 5.31
CA THR A 503 -29.10 20.49 5.64
C THR A 503 -28.96 21.82 4.91
N GLY A 504 -27.93 21.97 4.08
CA GLY A 504 -27.62 23.23 3.40
C GLY A 504 -27.01 24.26 4.35
N THR A 505 -26.42 23.80 5.46
CA THR A 505 -25.79 24.65 6.47
C THR A 505 -24.28 24.60 6.34
N LEU A 506 -23.63 25.77 6.43
CA LEU A 506 -22.21 25.87 6.68
C LEU A 506 -22.00 26.18 8.17
N SER A 507 -21.31 25.27 8.85
CA SER A 507 -21.10 25.32 10.30
C SER A 507 -19.62 25.17 10.66
N ALA A 508 -19.28 25.53 11.90
CA ALA A 508 -17.97 25.29 12.47
C ALA A 508 -18.05 24.52 13.79
N LYS A 509 -17.16 23.55 13.99
CA LYS A 509 -17.09 22.77 15.22
C LYS A 509 -16.64 23.65 16.39
N ALA A 510 -17.35 23.55 17.51
CA ALA A 510 -17.13 24.34 18.74
C ALA A 510 -17.13 23.43 19.98
N GLY A 511 -16.45 22.29 19.90
CA GLY A 511 -16.43 21.23 20.92
C GLY A 511 -17.48 20.17 20.62
N ALA A 512 -18.37 19.92 21.58
CA ALA A 512 -19.49 19.00 21.43
C ALA A 512 -20.61 19.54 20.52
N ARG A 513 -20.68 20.86 20.32
CA ARG A 513 -21.68 21.53 19.47
C ARG A 513 -21.06 22.08 18.20
N TYR A 514 -21.92 22.42 17.24
CA TYR A 514 -21.59 23.20 16.05
C TYR A 514 -22.18 24.60 16.15
N LYS A 515 -21.46 25.58 15.59
CA LYS A 515 -21.97 26.93 15.36
C LYS A 515 -22.38 27.05 13.90
N ASN A 516 -23.69 27.11 13.66
CA ASN A 516 -24.24 27.35 12.33
C ASN A 516 -24.20 28.86 12.09
N PHE A 517 -23.51 29.31 11.04
CA PHE A 517 -23.29 30.74 10.80
C PHE A 517 -23.81 31.21 9.44
N MET A 518 -24.07 30.30 8.50
CA MET A 518 -24.78 30.63 7.26
C MET A 518 -25.41 29.39 6.63
N THR A 519 -26.38 29.61 5.74
CA THR A 519 -26.82 28.61 4.78
C THR A 519 -26.02 28.74 3.48
N TYR A 520 -25.95 27.66 2.70
CA TYR A 520 -25.30 27.65 1.39
C TYR A 520 -26.22 27.08 0.32
N LYS A 521 -26.04 27.58 -0.90
CA LYS A 521 -26.72 27.15 -2.12
C LYS A 521 -25.80 26.31 -3.00
N ALA A 522 -26.40 25.30 -3.63
CA ALA A 522 -25.76 24.50 -4.66
C ALA A 522 -25.33 25.39 -5.85
N GLY A 523 -24.13 25.13 -6.39
CA GLY A 523 -23.56 25.81 -7.55
C GLY A 523 -22.92 27.16 -7.26
N GLU A 524 -23.14 27.74 -6.08
CA GLU A 524 -22.55 29.02 -5.67
C GLU A 524 -21.13 28.80 -5.14
N GLN A 525 -20.21 29.70 -5.53
CA GLN A 525 -18.83 29.69 -5.05
C GLN A 525 -18.70 30.53 -3.79
N TYR A 526 -18.05 29.95 -2.78
CA TYR A 526 -17.71 30.62 -1.53
C TYR A 526 -16.21 30.82 -1.46
N ASN A 527 -15.78 32.08 -1.32
CA ASN A 527 -14.39 32.42 -1.03
C ASN A 527 -14.25 32.55 0.47
N ILE A 528 -13.62 31.55 1.09
CA ILE A 528 -13.49 31.41 2.55
C ILE A 528 -12.10 31.85 2.96
N LYS A 529 -12.03 32.67 4.01
CA LYS A 529 -10.79 33.05 4.70
C LYS A 529 -10.90 32.69 6.17
N ILE A 530 -9.96 31.87 6.64
CA ILE A 530 -9.80 31.51 8.05
C ILE A 530 -8.55 32.21 8.57
N LYS A 531 -8.70 33.07 9.57
CA LYS A 531 -7.57 33.69 10.28
C LYS A 531 -7.47 33.08 11.67
N LEU A 532 -6.47 32.24 11.89
CA LEU A 532 -6.24 31.51 13.14
C LEU A 532 -5.06 32.10 13.91
N ASP A 533 -5.24 32.24 15.22
CA ASP A 533 -4.18 32.39 16.22
C ASP A 533 -4.27 31.20 17.19
N ALA A 534 -3.33 30.26 17.05
CA ALA A 534 -3.27 29.04 17.84
C ALA A 534 -2.94 29.30 19.31
N PHE A 535 -2.19 30.38 19.60
CA PHE A 535 -1.82 30.75 20.98
C PHE A 535 -3.04 31.24 21.76
N THR A 536 -3.84 32.14 21.18
CA THR A 536 -5.08 32.61 21.82
C THR A 536 -6.26 31.65 21.60
N ARG A 537 -6.08 30.67 20.69
CA ARG A 537 -7.08 29.71 20.21
C ARG A 537 -8.26 30.34 19.47
N PHE A 538 -8.22 31.63 19.15
CA PHE A 538 -9.27 32.27 18.39
C PHE A 538 -9.04 32.13 16.89
N TYR A 539 -10.13 31.99 16.16
CA TYR A 539 -10.15 32.18 14.72
C TYR A 539 -11.37 32.98 14.28
N THR A 540 -11.22 33.67 13.16
CA THR A 540 -12.32 34.31 12.45
C THR A 540 -12.54 33.66 11.09
N ILE A 541 -13.79 33.71 10.62
CA ILE A 541 -14.17 33.31 9.27
C ILE A 541 -14.74 34.53 8.55
N THR A 542 -14.20 34.79 7.36
CA THR A 542 -14.76 35.71 6.38
C THR A 542 -15.23 34.89 5.18
N VAL A 543 -16.45 35.13 4.68
CA VAL A 543 -17.00 34.51 3.48
C VAL A 543 -17.37 35.60 2.48
N ASN A 544 -16.84 35.53 1.26
CA ASN A 544 -17.06 36.52 0.20
C ASN A 544 -16.80 37.97 0.67
N GLY A 545 -15.75 38.15 1.49
CA GLY A 545 -15.33 39.45 2.03
C GLY A 545 -16.11 39.95 3.26
N LYS A 546 -17.08 39.19 3.78
CA LYS A 546 -17.85 39.55 4.98
C LYS A 546 -17.50 38.66 6.16
N ASP A 547 -17.28 39.24 7.34
CA ASP A 547 -17.05 38.49 8.56
C ASP A 547 -18.35 37.81 9.03
N VAL A 548 -18.29 36.50 9.24
CA VAL A 548 -19.47 35.67 9.58
C VAL A 548 -19.32 34.94 10.91
N LEU A 549 -18.09 34.75 11.40
CA LEU A 549 -17.86 34.04 12.65
C LEU A 549 -16.58 34.51 13.34
N THR A 550 -16.64 34.67 14.66
CA THR A 550 -15.49 34.60 15.57
C THR A 550 -15.73 33.44 16.53
N SER A 551 -14.75 32.54 16.68
CA SER A 551 -14.90 31.39 17.56
C SER A 551 -13.57 30.92 18.15
N LEU A 552 -13.68 30.14 19.22
CA LEU A 552 -12.57 29.34 19.73
C LEU A 552 -12.43 28.07 18.90
N ALA A 553 -11.18 27.71 18.62
CA ALA A 553 -10.81 26.41 18.10
C ALA A 553 -11.23 25.29 19.07
N PHE A 554 -11.81 24.22 18.53
CA PHE A 554 -12.50 23.21 19.34
C PHE A 554 -11.55 22.34 20.16
N GLN A 555 -10.29 22.25 19.76
CA GLN A 555 -9.20 21.69 20.54
C GLN A 555 -7.91 22.47 20.29
N PRO A 556 -7.02 22.58 21.29
CA PRO A 556 -5.80 23.37 21.17
C PRO A 556 -4.73 22.62 20.36
N VAL A 557 -3.95 23.37 19.58
CA VAL A 557 -2.69 22.95 18.94
C VAL A 557 -1.66 24.03 19.17
N ALA A 558 -0.37 23.71 19.14
CA ALA A 558 0.70 24.72 19.19
C ALA A 558 0.79 25.47 17.85
N GLU A 559 0.73 24.72 16.75
CA GLU A 559 0.87 25.20 15.38
C GLU A 559 -0.01 24.35 14.46
N VAL A 560 -0.39 24.92 13.32
CA VAL A 560 -0.99 24.19 12.20
C VAL A 560 -0.03 24.15 11.02
N SER A 561 -0.06 23.06 10.27
CA SER A 561 0.81 22.88 9.10
C SER A 561 0.08 22.31 7.89
N ARG A 562 -1.22 21.98 8.01
CA ARG A 562 -1.97 21.28 6.96
C ARG A 562 -3.41 21.73 6.92
N ILE A 563 -3.96 21.78 5.70
CA ILE A 563 -5.40 21.87 5.46
C ILE A 563 -5.87 20.58 4.79
N VAL A 564 -7.01 20.06 5.25
CA VAL A 564 -7.62 18.82 4.74
C VAL A 564 -9.03 19.11 4.27
N PHE A 565 -9.38 18.62 3.08
CA PHE A 565 -10.73 18.60 2.51
C PHE A 565 -11.16 17.13 2.41
N ARG A 566 -12.30 16.77 3.00
CA ARG A 566 -12.79 15.39 3.05
C ARG A 566 -14.29 15.33 2.88
N THR A 567 -14.80 14.46 2.00
CA THR A 567 -16.24 14.33 1.70
C THR A 567 -17.02 13.45 2.69
N GLY A 568 -16.43 13.16 3.85
CA GLY A 568 -16.98 12.27 4.87
C GLY A 568 -16.42 12.55 6.26
N GLU A 569 -17.00 11.90 7.26
CA GLU A 569 -16.59 12.05 8.66
C GLU A 569 -15.25 11.36 8.95
N VAL A 570 -14.55 11.81 9.98
CA VAL A 570 -13.37 11.10 10.51
C VAL A 570 -13.77 9.71 10.98
N ARG A 571 -13.11 8.68 10.45
CA ARG A 571 -13.29 7.30 10.91
C ARG A 571 -12.51 7.05 12.20
N ARG A 572 -13.14 6.27 13.09
CA ARG A 572 -12.57 5.81 14.36
C ARG A 572 -12.55 4.29 14.49
N PHE A 573 -13.43 3.60 13.77
CA PHE A 573 -13.39 2.15 13.63
C PHE A 573 -12.51 1.77 12.42
N PRO A 574 -11.67 0.72 12.52
CA PRO A 574 -11.37 -0.07 13.71
C PRO A 574 -10.51 0.71 14.72
N HIS A 575 -10.50 0.29 15.97
CA HIS A 575 -9.56 0.77 17.00
C HIS A 575 -8.76 -0.41 17.57
N VAL A 576 -7.82 -0.13 18.48
CA VAL A 576 -6.90 -1.13 19.03
C VAL A 576 -7.58 -2.30 19.75
N ASP A 577 -8.81 -2.12 20.23
CA ASP A 577 -9.63 -3.16 20.89
C ASP A 577 -10.67 -3.80 19.97
N THR A 578 -10.71 -3.41 18.69
CA THR A 578 -11.58 -4.08 17.71
C THR A 578 -11.14 -5.54 17.53
N PRO A 579 -12.06 -6.52 17.55
CA PRO A 579 -11.72 -7.92 17.29
C PRO A 579 -10.98 -8.08 15.95
N ALA A 580 -10.02 -9.00 15.90
CA ALA A 580 -9.19 -9.19 14.71
C ALA A 580 -10.00 -9.68 13.49
N ASP A 581 -11.00 -10.52 13.75
CA ASP A 581 -11.80 -11.19 12.73
C ASP A 581 -13.17 -10.54 12.58
N GLN A 582 -13.57 -10.27 11.34
CA GLN A 582 -14.93 -9.86 10.98
C GLN A 582 -15.61 -10.99 10.20
N THR A 583 -16.66 -11.56 10.79
CA THR A 583 -17.44 -12.65 10.17
C THR A 583 -18.76 -12.20 9.56
N TYR A 584 -19.04 -10.89 9.58
CA TYR A 584 -20.27 -10.30 9.07
C TYR A 584 -19.98 -9.31 7.93
N ASP A 585 -20.95 -9.17 7.04
CA ASP A 585 -20.96 -8.12 6.02
C ASP A 585 -21.63 -6.86 6.60
N LEU A 586 -21.20 -5.68 6.15
CA LEU A 586 -21.90 -4.44 6.47
C LEU A 586 -23.24 -4.39 5.70
N PRO A 587 -24.30 -3.81 6.29
CA PRO A 587 -25.57 -3.65 5.59
C PRO A 587 -25.39 -2.89 4.27
N ASN A 588 -25.98 -3.39 3.19
CA ASN A 588 -25.94 -2.75 1.86
C ASN A 588 -24.49 -2.57 1.32
N ALA A 589 -23.58 -3.49 1.62
CA ALA A 589 -22.16 -3.43 1.27
C ALA A 589 -21.86 -3.12 -0.21
N GLY A 590 -22.71 -3.58 -1.13
CA GLY A 590 -22.57 -3.36 -2.57
C GLY A 590 -23.21 -2.09 -3.11
N GLU A 591 -24.03 -1.39 -2.33
CA GLU A 591 -24.82 -0.24 -2.80
C GLU A 591 -23.96 1.03 -2.90
N SER A 592 -24.25 1.86 -3.90
CA SER A 592 -23.75 3.23 -3.97
C SER A 592 -24.76 4.20 -3.37
N GLU A 593 -24.30 5.39 -2.97
CA GLU A 593 -25.22 6.48 -2.66
C GLU A 593 -26.11 6.81 -3.87
N LYS A 594 -27.37 7.18 -3.61
CA LYS A 594 -28.33 7.52 -4.68
C LYS A 594 -27.92 8.76 -5.47
N ASN A 595 -27.29 9.71 -4.78
CA ASN A 595 -26.81 10.97 -5.35
C ASN A 595 -25.31 11.09 -5.11
N GLU A 596 -24.56 11.52 -6.13
CA GLU A 596 -23.13 11.79 -6.01
C GLU A 596 -22.90 13.23 -5.52
N ALA A 597 -22.26 13.38 -4.36
CA ALA A 597 -21.87 14.68 -3.82
C ALA A 597 -20.62 15.18 -4.56
N ILE A 598 -20.61 16.46 -4.94
CA ILE A 598 -19.50 17.05 -5.70
C ILE A 598 -19.11 18.40 -5.08
N TYR A 599 -17.83 18.56 -4.80
CA TYR A 599 -17.23 19.79 -4.29
C TYR A 599 -16.04 20.18 -5.15
N SER A 600 -15.93 21.46 -5.48
CA SER A 600 -14.89 21.97 -6.36
C SER A 600 -14.10 23.11 -5.70
N ILE A 601 -12.77 23.07 -5.81
CA ILE A 601 -11.83 24.04 -5.22
C ILE A 601 -10.97 24.61 -6.36
N GLN A 602 -11.00 25.93 -6.58
CA GLN A 602 -10.23 26.57 -7.66
C GLN A 602 -8.88 27.10 -7.18
N TYR A 603 -8.78 27.50 -5.91
CA TYR A 603 -7.53 27.98 -5.35
C TYR A 603 -7.42 27.68 -3.86
N LEU A 604 -6.18 27.65 -3.39
CA LEU A 604 -5.80 27.64 -1.98
C LEU A 604 -4.58 28.55 -1.77
N LYS A 605 -4.62 29.41 -0.77
CA LYS A 605 -3.51 30.29 -0.38
C LYS A 605 -3.31 30.24 1.13
N THR A 606 -2.06 30.32 1.57
CA THR A 606 -1.74 30.53 2.99
C THR A 606 -0.77 31.70 3.15
N SER A 607 -0.82 32.35 4.32
CA SER A 607 0.15 33.39 4.71
C SER A 607 0.24 33.51 6.23
N LYS A 608 1.35 34.06 6.73
CA LYS A 608 1.51 34.43 8.15
C LYS A 608 1.00 35.86 8.38
N TRP A 609 0.63 36.18 9.62
CA TRP A 609 0.15 37.51 10.01
C TRP A 609 0.52 37.89 11.44
#